data_AF-A0A9E3XGV7-F1
#
_entry.id   AF-A0A9E3XGV7-F1
#
_cell.length_a   1.000
_cell.length_b   1.000
_cell.length_c   1.000
_cell.angle_alpha   90.00
_cell.angle_beta   90.00
_cell.angle_gamma   90.00
#
_symmetry.space_group_name_H-M   'P 1'
#
loop_
_entity.id
_entity.type
_entity.pdbx_description
1 polymer ?
#
loop_
_entity_poly.entity_id
_entity_poly.type
_entity_poly.pdbx_seq_one_letter_code
_entity_poly.pdbx_strand_id
1 'polypeptide(L)'
;HTFREIRRVLKPGGRFYFLEHVAARRGTALRKVQRLIRPLWSALGDGCQPDRETWSVLETAGFSRLEYEHFTMKIPITGPHIAGVAVK
;
A
#
# COMPACT_ATOMS: atom_id res chain seq x y z
N HIS A 1 5.02 8.63 -6.95
CA HIS A 1 4.24 9.59 -7.74
C HIS A 1 2.86 9.81 -7.13
N THR A 2 2.00 8.78 -7.04
CA THR A 2 0.62 8.87 -6.52
C THR A 2 0.47 9.55 -5.17
N PHE A 3 1.21 9.13 -4.13
CA PHE A 3 1.06 9.73 -2.79
C PHE A 3 1.52 11.20 -2.70
N ARG A 4 2.45 11.63 -3.55
CA ARG A 4 2.84 13.06 -3.63
C ARG A 4 1.72 13.89 -4.24
N GLU A 5 1.02 13.37 -5.24
CA GLU A 5 -0.17 14.02 -5.81
C GLU A 5 -1.31 14.10 -4.81
N ILE A 6 -1.57 13.02 -4.05
CA ILE A 6 -2.54 13.03 -2.94
C ILE A 6 -2.19 14.14 -1.95
N ARG A 7 -0.94 14.21 -1.49
CA ARG A 7 -0.48 15.30 -0.62
C ARG A 7 -0.69 16.67 -1.28
N ARG A 8 -0.41 16.83 -2.57
CA ARG A 8 -0.55 18.10 -3.29
C ARG A 8 -1.99 18.61 -3.24
N VAL A 9 -2.98 17.75 -3.45
CA VAL A 9 -4.41 18.14 -3.50
C VAL A 9 -5.08 18.31 -2.14
N LEU A 10 -4.52 17.73 -1.06
CA LEU A 10 -5.04 17.96 0.29
C LEU A 10 -4.91 19.46 0.68
N LYS A 11 -5.89 19.98 1.42
CA LYS A 11 -5.72 21.26 2.13
C LYS A 11 -4.67 21.15 3.24
N PRO A 12 -4.03 22.24 3.70
CA PRO A 12 -3.17 22.21 4.89
C PRO A 12 -3.88 21.56 6.09
N GLY A 13 -3.23 20.61 6.77
CA GLY A 13 -3.85 19.82 7.85
C GLY A 13 -4.87 18.78 7.40
N GLY A 14 -5.09 18.63 6.09
CA GLY A 14 -5.92 17.58 5.50
C GLY A 14 -5.35 16.19 5.78
N ARG A 15 -6.24 15.20 5.92
CA ARG A 15 -5.89 13.82 6.26
C ARG A 15 -6.23 12.88 5.10
N PHE A 16 -5.31 11.98 4.82
CA PHE A 16 -5.50 10.86 3.90
C PHE A 16 -5.54 9.57 4.70
N TYR A 17 -6.71 8.94 4.78
CA TYR A 17 -6.88 7.61 5.35
C TYR A 17 -6.76 6.58 4.23
N PHE A 18 -6.01 5.52 4.48
CA PHE A 18 -5.73 4.52 3.46
C PHE A 18 -5.83 3.10 4.00
N LEU A 19 -6.10 2.18 3.07
CA LEU A 19 -6.05 0.75 3.23
C LEU A 19 -5.41 0.19 1.96
N GLU A 20 -4.20 -0.35 2.07
CA GLU A 20 -3.42 -0.81 0.92
C GLU A 20 -3.09 -2.29 1.06
N HIS A 21 -3.15 -2.99 -0.06
CA HIS A 21 -2.55 -4.32 -0.22
C HIS A 21 -1.05 -4.14 -0.44
N VAL A 22 -0.23 -4.89 0.29
CA VAL A 22 1.20 -4.71 0.24
C VAL A 22 1.97 -6.01 0.08
N ALA A 23 3.20 -5.85 -0.35
CA ALA A 23 4.19 -6.90 -0.44
C ALA A 23 4.32 -7.69 0.87
N ALA A 24 4.28 -9.02 0.75
CA ALA A 24 4.77 -9.91 1.80
C ALA A 24 6.26 -9.67 2.09
N ARG A 25 6.69 -10.03 3.32
CA ARG A 25 8.10 -9.92 3.73
C ARG A 25 9.02 -10.56 2.69
N ARG A 26 10.13 -9.88 2.40
CA ARG A 26 11.16 -10.38 1.48
C ARG A 26 11.66 -11.76 1.96
N GLY A 27 11.91 -12.66 1.00
CA GLY A 27 12.34 -14.03 1.27
C GLY A 27 11.22 -15.05 1.56
N THR A 28 9.98 -14.61 1.79
CA THR A 28 8.87 -15.54 2.06
C THR A 28 8.35 -16.23 0.79
N ALA A 29 7.74 -17.42 0.94
CA ALA A 29 7.06 -18.10 -0.15
C ALA A 29 5.90 -17.26 -0.72
N LEU A 30 5.13 -16.60 0.15
CA LEU A 30 4.05 -15.69 -0.25
C LEU A 30 4.55 -14.57 -1.16
N ARG A 31 5.73 -14.00 -0.87
CA ARG A 31 6.36 -12.97 -1.73
C ARG A 31 6.67 -13.48 -3.13
N LYS A 32 7.01 -14.77 -3.29
CA LYS A 32 7.23 -15.39 -4.60
C LYS A 32 5.90 -15.59 -5.33
N VAL A 33 4.87 -16.07 -4.63
CA VAL A 33 3.51 -16.23 -5.18
C VAL A 33 2.96 -14.89 -5.65
N GLN A 34 3.04 -13.83 -4.84
CA GLN A 34 2.59 -12.47 -5.20
C GLN A 34 3.23 -11.98 -6.51
N ARG A 35 4.54 -12.20 -6.70
CA ARG A 35 5.23 -11.82 -7.94
C ARG A 35 4.75 -12.62 -9.15
N LEU A 36 4.47 -13.90 -8.97
CA LEU A 36 4.00 -14.79 -10.03
C LEU A 36 2.58 -14.44 -10.48
N ILE A 37 1.68 -14.14 -9.54
CA ILE A 37 0.28 -13.80 -9.84
C ILE A 37 0.09 -12.33 -10.25
N ARG A 38 1.09 -11.46 -10.03
CA ARG A 38 1.02 -10.01 -10.31
C ARG A 38 0.38 -9.66 -11.67
N PRO A 39 0.77 -10.23 -12.82
CA PRO A 39 0.18 -9.81 -14.10
C PRO A 39 -1.32 -10.11 -14.18
N LEU A 40 -1.74 -11.28 -13.69
CA LEU A 40 -3.15 -11.66 -13.62
C LEU A 40 -3.91 -10.77 -12.63
N TRP A 41 -3.33 -10.56 -11.45
CA TRP A 41 -3.93 -9.75 -10.40
C TRP A 41 -4.06 -8.27 -10.82
N SER A 42 -3.07 -7.74 -11.52
CA SER A 42 -3.11 -6.38 -12.06
C SER A 42 -4.16 -6.22 -13.15
N ALA A 43 -4.43 -7.27 -13.94
CA ALA A 43 -5.47 -7.23 -14.97
C ALA A 43 -6.89 -7.32 -14.38
N LEU A 44 -7.08 -8.13 -13.34
CA LEU A 44 -8.39 -8.37 -12.72
C LEU A 44 -8.73 -7.41 -11.57
N GLY A 45 -7.71 -6.90 -10.88
CA GLY A 45 -7.84 -6.07 -9.68
C GLY A 45 -7.65 -4.58 -9.93
N ASP A 46 -8.13 -4.06 -11.06
CA ASP A 46 -8.06 -2.63 -11.43
C ASP A 46 -6.63 -2.05 -11.33
N GLY A 47 -5.63 -2.80 -11.80
CA GLY A 47 -4.23 -2.39 -11.73
C GLY A 47 -3.55 -2.61 -10.37
N CYS A 48 -4.20 -3.27 -9.41
CA CYS A 48 -3.60 -3.56 -8.10
C CYS A 48 -2.33 -4.41 -8.22
N GLN A 49 -1.26 -3.98 -7.55
CA GLN A 49 0.03 -4.66 -7.53
C GLN A 49 0.32 -5.18 -6.12
N PRO A 50 0.00 -6.46 -5.82
CA PRO A 50 0.11 -7.01 -4.46
C PRO A 50 1.56 -7.19 -4.01
N ASP A 51 2.54 -7.08 -4.91
CA ASP A 51 3.95 -7.18 -4.61
C ASP A 51 4.63 -5.81 -4.40
N ARG A 52 3.86 -4.74 -4.17
CA ARG A 52 4.44 -3.41 -3.95
C ARG A 52 4.60 -3.09 -2.46
N GLU A 53 5.74 -2.52 -2.11
CA GLU A 53 6.07 -2.07 -0.74
C GLU A 53 5.58 -0.62 -0.56
N THR A 54 4.26 -0.37 -0.67
CA THR A 54 3.70 1.00 -0.75
C THR A 54 3.96 1.85 0.50
N TRP A 55 4.15 1.22 1.67
CA TRP A 55 4.58 1.90 2.90
C TRP A 55 5.86 2.73 2.70
N SER A 56 6.86 2.20 1.98
CA SER A 56 8.13 2.91 1.71
C SER A 56 7.93 4.16 0.84
N VAL A 57 6.91 4.14 -0.03
CA VAL A 57 6.57 5.28 -0.87
C VAL A 57 5.80 6.33 -0.08
N LEU A 58 4.97 5.92 0.89
CA LEU A 58 4.30 6.82 1.82
C LEU A 58 5.29 7.58 2.70
N GLU A 59 6.30 6.88 3.23
CA GLU A 59 7.37 7.47 4.07
C GLU A 59 8.15 8.57 3.35
N THR A 60 8.31 8.45 2.03
CA THR A 60 9.03 9.41 1.19
C THR A 60 8.11 10.39 0.43
N ALA A 61 6.80 10.40 0.75
CA ALA A 61 5.81 11.26 0.09
C ALA A 61 5.75 12.69 0.66
N GLY A 62 6.44 12.96 1.78
CA GLY A 62 6.56 14.29 2.38
C GLY A 62 5.36 14.74 3.22
N PHE A 63 4.54 13.82 3.71
CA PHE A 63 3.52 14.11 4.72
C PHE A 63 4.18 14.59 6.02
N SER A 64 3.53 15.50 6.74
CA SER A 64 4.04 16.03 8.02
C SER A 64 3.90 15.02 9.17
N ARG A 65 2.92 14.12 9.07
CA ARG A 65 2.72 12.98 9.99
C ARG A 65 2.23 11.78 9.20
N LEU A 66 2.73 10.59 9.54
CA LEU A 66 2.34 9.32 8.96
C LEU A 66 2.27 8.26 10.06
N GLU A 67 1.12 7.63 10.20
CA GLU A 67 0.87 6.54 11.15
C GLU A 67 0.17 5.40 10.44
N TYR A 68 0.69 4.19 10.57
CA TYR A 68 0.11 3.02 9.95
C TYR A 68 0.50 1.73 10.66
N GLU A 69 -0.31 0.71 10.47
CA GLU A 69 -0.10 -0.62 11.00
C GLU A 69 -0.12 -1.66 9.89
N HIS A 70 0.64 -2.73 10.08
CA HIS A 70 0.56 -3.91 9.24
C HIS A 70 -0.42 -4.90 9.83
N PHE A 71 -1.30 -5.44 9.00
CA PHE A 71 -2.23 -6.48 9.42
C PHE A 71 -2.52 -7.42 8.25
N THR A 72 -3.32 -8.45 8.50
CA THR A 72 -3.75 -9.38 7.46
C THR A 72 -5.23 -9.66 7.66
N MET A 73 -6.02 -9.32 6.66
CA MET A 73 -7.43 -9.72 6.65
C MET A 73 -7.54 -11.24 6.50
N LYS A 74 -8.53 -11.86 7.16
CA LYS A 74 -8.84 -13.29 7.03
C LYS A 74 -9.54 -13.63 5.71
N ILE A 75 -9.07 -13.05 4.61
CA ILE A 75 -9.56 -13.31 3.26
C ILE A 75 -8.42 -14.04 2.53
N PRO A 76 -8.68 -15.20 1.90
CA PRO A 76 -7.64 -15.96 1.21
C PRO A 76 -6.90 -15.10 0.17
N ILE A 77 -5.57 -15.21 0.13
CA ILE A 77 -4.71 -14.72 -0.97
C ILE A 77 -4.51 -13.18 -1.02
N THR A 78 -5.21 -12.39 -0.19
CA THR A 78 -5.12 -10.91 -0.25
C THR A 78 -4.14 -10.27 0.75
N GLY A 79 -3.56 -11.00 1.69
CA GLY A 79 -2.59 -10.42 2.64
C GLY A 79 -1.15 -10.29 2.09
N PRO A 80 -0.29 -9.47 2.72
CA PRO A 80 -0.58 -8.57 3.85
C PRO A 80 -1.13 -7.19 3.44
N HIS A 81 -1.60 -6.43 4.43
CA HIS A 81 -2.21 -5.12 4.30
C HIS A 81 -1.54 -4.08 5.20
N ILE A 82 -1.68 -2.81 4.84
CA ILE A 82 -1.48 -1.69 5.76
C ILE A 82 -2.73 -0.82 5.82
N ALA A 83 -3.03 -0.26 6.99
CA ALA A 83 -4.02 0.80 7.14
C ALA A 83 -3.44 1.91 8.00
N GLY A 84 -3.86 3.14 7.75
CA GLY A 84 -3.31 4.27 8.45
C GLY A 84 -3.83 5.62 8.00
N VAL A 85 -3.16 6.66 8.50
CA VAL A 85 -3.44 8.06 8.22
C VAL A 85 -2.15 8.82 7.92
N ALA A 86 -2.22 9.68 6.90
CA ALA A 86 -1.18 10.63 6.56
C ALA A 86 -1.72 12.06 6.59
N VAL A 87 -0.96 13.02 7.13
CA VAL A 87 -1.38 14.43 7.29
C VAL A 87 -0.55 15.34 6.40
N LYS A 88 -1.20 16.29 5.71
CA LYS A 88 -0.51 17.31 4.93
C LYS A 88 0.15 18.35 5.84
#